data_AF-A0A6J0BH59-F1
#
_entry.id   AF-A0A6J0BH59-F1
#
_cell.length_a   1.000
_cell.length_b   1.000
_cell.length_c   1.000
_cell.angle_alpha   90.00
_cell.angle_beta   90.00
_cell.angle_gamma   90.00
#
_symmetry.space_group_name_H-M   'P 1'
#
loop_
_entity.id
_entity.type
_entity.pdbx_description
1 polymer ?
#
loop_
_entity_poly.entity_id
_entity_poly.type
_entity_poly.pdbx_seq_one_letter_code
_entity_poly.pdbx_strand_id
1 'polypeptide(L)'
;FYEKEEWFDDFLENFDYLLPILMYWSYLPDSGAAWVKAAKSYYFNNIETMNRSELLTNLTLLIGDATFTYPMYSSLLYQHAVAVNPQYFYAFRYRGTWSNTYLYSNPLTDYGVAHADDLGYIFPHVDYNIILALNKTPNEKDLQMREVMVQLWTSFANHG
;
A
#
# COMPACT_ATOMS: atom_id res chain seq x y z
N PHE A 1 4.33 -0.53 -14.04
CA PHE A 1 3.30 -1.57 -14.30
C PHE A 1 1.94 -1.00 -14.66
N TYR A 2 1.34 -0.11 -13.85
CA TYR A 2 0.00 0.41 -14.15
C TYR A 2 -0.14 1.12 -15.51
N GLU A 3 0.85 1.91 -15.92
CA GLU A 3 0.83 2.70 -17.16
C GLU A 3 1.62 2.10 -18.34
N LYS A 4 2.53 1.17 -18.06
CA LYS A 4 3.43 0.56 -19.05
C LYS A 4 3.09 -0.92 -19.13
N GLU A 5 2.26 -1.27 -20.10
CA GLU A 5 1.74 -2.63 -20.31
C GLU A 5 2.88 -3.62 -20.58
N GLU A 6 3.76 -3.30 -21.52
CA GLU A 6 4.93 -4.12 -21.88
C GLU A 6 5.80 -4.49 -20.66
N TRP A 7 5.98 -3.55 -19.71
CA TRP A 7 6.77 -3.83 -18.49
C TRP A 7 6.06 -4.76 -17.53
N PHE A 8 4.73 -4.73 -17.52
CA PHE A 8 3.94 -5.62 -16.70
C PHE A 8 3.91 -7.02 -17.31
N ASP A 9 3.78 -7.12 -18.63
CA ASP A 9 3.79 -8.40 -19.34
C ASP A 9 5.16 -9.09 -19.18
N ASP A 10 6.26 -8.37 -19.40
CA ASP A 10 7.62 -8.86 -19.13
C ASP A 10 7.81 -9.31 -17.67
N PHE A 11 7.23 -8.57 -16.72
CA PHE A 11 7.20 -8.96 -15.31
C PHE A 11 6.46 -10.27 -15.08
N LEU A 12 5.31 -10.49 -15.71
CA LEU A 12 4.54 -11.73 -15.56
C LEU A 12 5.25 -12.93 -16.20
N GLU A 13 5.86 -12.75 -17.37
CA GLU A 13 6.66 -13.77 -18.05
C GLU A 13 7.89 -14.19 -17.23
N ASN A 14 8.53 -13.22 -16.56
CA ASN A 14 9.73 -13.43 -15.75
C ASN A 14 9.47 -13.34 -14.24
N PHE A 15 8.23 -13.59 -13.80
CA PHE A 15 7.77 -13.36 -12.43
C PHE A 15 8.69 -13.99 -11.38
N ASP A 16 9.11 -15.23 -11.63
CA ASP A 16 9.86 -16.01 -10.65
C ASP A 16 11.26 -15.41 -10.37
N TYR A 17 11.82 -14.69 -11.35
CA TYR A 17 13.11 -14.01 -11.28
C TYR A 17 12.97 -12.54 -10.85
N LEU A 18 11.98 -11.82 -11.38
CA LEU A 18 11.83 -10.39 -11.15
C LEU A 18 11.15 -10.04 -9.82
N LEU A 19 10.30 -10.91 -9.26
CA LEU A 19 9.64 -10.62 -7.99
C LEU A 19 10.64 -10.45 -6.83
N PRO A 20 11.63 -11.34 -6.60
CA PRO A 20 12.64 -11.12 -5.57
C PRO A 20 13.44 -9.83 -5.74
N ILE A 21 13.73 -9.43 -6.98
CA ILE A 21 14.45 -8.20 -7.29
C ILE A 21 13.58 -6.99 -6.97
N LEU A 22 12.32 -7.00 -7.39
CA LEU A 22 11.33 -5.95 -7.08
C LEU A 22 11.17 -5.75 -5.56
N MET A 23 11.18 -6.85 -4.81
CA MET A 23 11.06 -6.84 -3.35
C MET A 23 12.39 -6.51 -2.64
N TYR A 24 13.51 -6.41 -3.36
CA TYR A 24 14.86 -6.32 -2.81
C TYR A 24 15.22 -7.48 -1.86
N TRP A 25 14.65 -8.67 -2.07
CA TRP A 25 14.81 -9.87 -1.25
C TRP A 25 15.71 -10.91 -1.93
N SER A 26 16.94 -10.52 -2.24
CA SER A 26 17.89 -11.33 -3.02
C SER A 26 18.67 -12.38 -2.20
N TYR A 27 18.57 -12.38 -0.86
CA TYR A 27 19.33 -13.28 0.01
C TYR A 27 18.41 -14.22 0.80
N LEU A 28 18.16 -15.42 0.26
CA LEU A 28 17.30 -16.42 0.89
C LEU A 28 17.87 -17.84 0.74
N PRO A 29 17.53 -18.77 1.66
CA PRO A 29 18.16 -20.10 1.77
C PRO A 29 18.12 -20.95 0.50
N ASP A 30 17.18 -20.66 -0.40
CA ASP A 30 16.91 -21.40 -1.64
C ASP A 30 16.83 -20.47 -2.87
N SER A 31 17.53 -19.33 -2.86
CA SER A 31 17.42 -18.23 -3.85
C SER A 31 16.06 -17.53 -3.90
N GLY A 32 15.13 -17.87 -2.99
CA GLY A 32 13.78 -17.32 -2.94
C GLY A 32 12.73 -18.17 -3.67
N ALA A 33 13.11 -19.31 -4.26
CA ALA A 33 12.24 -20.10 -5.10
C ALA A 33 10.96 -20.58 -4.39
N ALA A 34 11.03 -21.04 -3.13
CA ALA A 34 9.89 -21.59 -2.41
C ALA A 34 8.83 -20.53 -2.08
N TRP A 35 9.23 -19.36 -1.57
CA TRP A 35 8.25 -18.32 -1.22
C TRP A 35 7.67 -17.66 -2.46
N VAL A 36 8.46 -17.48 -3.54
CA VAL A 36 7.96 -16.94 -4.81
C VAL A 36 6.88 -17.85 -5.37
N LYS A 37 7.12 -19.18 -5.37
CA LYS A 37 6.11 -20.16 -5.79
C LYS A 37 4.86 -20.10 -4.91
N ALA A 38 5.01 -19.99 -3.59
CA ALA A 38 3.88 -19.86 -2.68
C ALA A 38 3.08 -18.57 -2.91
N ALA A 39 3.76 -17.44 -3.08
CA ALA A 39 3.14 -16.14 -3.36
C ALA A 39 2.41 -16.16 -4.70
N LYS A 40 3.04 -16.69 -5.76
CA LYS A 40 2.42 -16.87 -7.08
C LYS A 40 1.17 -17.75 -6.98
N SER A 41 1.26 -18.86 -6.26
CA SER A 41 0.11 -19.75 -6.04
C SER A 41 -1.01 -19.11 -5.22
N TYR A 42 -0.73 -18.14 -4.36
CA TYR A 42 -1.76 -17.50 -3.53
C TYR A 42 -2.42 -16.34 -4.27
N TYR A 43 -1.63 -15.43 -4.84
CA TYR A 43 -2.13 -14.20 -5.48
C TYR A 43 -2.47 -14.38 -6.97
N PHE A 44 -1.94 -15.42 -7.63
CA PHE A 44 -2.06 -15.60 -9.09
C PHE A 44 -2.49 -17.03 -9.48
N ASN A 45 -3.30 -17.69 -8.65
CA ASN A 45 -3.69 -19.09 -8.83
C ASN A 45 -4.38 -19.43 -10.17
N ASN A 46 -4.95 -18.43 -10.86
CA ASN A 46 -5.62 -18.57 -12.15
C ASN A 46 -5.19 -17.44 -13.12
N ILE A 47 -3.88 -17.20 -13.22
CA ILE A 47 -3.31 -16.10 -13.98
C ILE A 47 -3.84 -16.02 -15.43
N GLU A 48 -4.07 -17.17 -16.08
CA GLU A 48 -4.54 -17.28 -17.46
C GLU A 48 -5.97 -16.74 -17.69
N THR A 49 -6.79 -16.71 -16.63
CA THR A 49 -8.18 -16.25 -16.70
C THR A 49 -8.37 -14.85 -16.13
N MET A 50 -7.37 -14.30 -15.46
CA MET A 50 -7.44 -12.98 -14.85
C MET A 50 -7.27 -11.89 -15.91
N ASN A 51 -8.09 -10.85 -15.83
CA ASN A 51 -7.87 -9.65 -16.62
C ASN A 51 -6.75 -8.79 -16.03
N ARG A 52 -6.26 -7.82 -16.81
CA ARG A 52 -5.16 -6.94 -16.42
C ARG A 52 -5.40 -6.20 -15.10
N SER A 53 -6.63 -5.75 -14.84
CA SER A 53 -6.95 -5.06 -13.59
C SER A 53 -6.82 -5.99 -12.39
N GLU A 54 -7.31 -7.23 -12.50
CA GLU A 54 -7.20 -8.24 -11.44
C GLU A 54 -5.74 -8.58 -11.16
N LEU A 55 -4.94 -8.77 -12.21
CA LEU A 55 -3.50 -9.06 -12.10
C LEU A 55 -2.75 -7.94 -11.38
N LEU A 56 -3.03 -6.67 -11.73
CA LEU A 56 -2.42 -5.52 -11.07
C LEU A 56 -2.89 -5.36 -9.62
N THR A 57 -4.17 -5.57 -9.35
CA THR A 57 -4.70 -5.58 -7.97
C THR A 57 -4.01 -6.65 -7.14
N ASN A 58 -3.83 -7.86 -7.67
CA ASN A 58 -3.18 -8.96 -6.96
C ASN A 58 -1.69 -8.68 -6.73
N LEU A 59 -0.99 -8.05 -7.68
CA LEU A 59 0.38 -7.60 -7.47
C LEU A 59 0.46 -6.55 -6.36
N THR A 60 -0.44 -5.58 -6.34
CA THR A 60 -0.51 -4.55 -5.30
C THR A 60 -0.80 -5.16 -3.92
N LEU A 61 -1.70 -6.16 -3.84
CA LEU A 61 -1.95 -6.90 -2.61
C LEU A 61 -0.71 -7.69 -2.15
N LEU A 62 -0.04 -8.41 -3.05
CA LEU A 62 1.19 -9.15 -2.73
C LEU A 62 2.26 -8.22 -2.15
N ILE A 63 2.56 -7.12 -2.85
CA ILE A 63 3.59 -6.17 -2.41
C ILE A 63 3.17 -5.49 -1.11
N GLY A 64 1.91 -5.08 -0.99
CA GLY A 64 1.36 -4.45 0.21
C GLY A 64 1.43 -5.36 1.44
N ASP A 65 1.03 -6.63 1.27
CA ASP A 65 1.06 -7.63 2.34
C ASP A 65 2.49 -7.93 2.78
N ALA A 66 3.39 -8.15 1.81
CA ALA A 66 4.78 -8.50 2.07
C ALA A 66 5.60 -7.35 2.66
N THR A 67 5.36 -6.11 2.22
CA THR A 67 6.17 -4.94 2.61
C THR A 67 5.63 -4.23 3.85
N PHE A 68 4.30 -4.17 4.02
CA PHE A 68 3.66 -3.37 5.05
C PHE A 68 2.80 -4.22 6.00
N THR A 69 1.75 -4.89 5.50
CA THR A 69 0.73 -5.51 6.36
C THR A 69 1.31 -6.58 7.27
N TYR A 70 2.02 -7.57 6.71
CA TYR A 70 2.53 -8.70 7.48
C TYR A 70 3.65 -8.28 8.45
N PRO A 71 4.68 -7.51 8.05
CA PRO A 71 5.70 -7.06 8.99
C PRO A 71 5.13 -6.26 10.17
N MET A 72 4.16 -5.36 9.93
CA MET A 72 3.51 -4.61 11.00
C MET A 72 2.69 -5.52 11.93
N TYR A 73 1.86 -6.40 11.36
CA TYR A 73 1.04 -7.33 12.14
C TYR A 73 1.89 -8.30 12.97
N SER A 74 2.94 -8.85 12.37
CA SER A 74 3.91 -9.73 13.03
C SER A 74 4.59 -9.00 14.20
N SER A 75 5.05 -7.77 13.98
CA SER A 75 5.66 -6.94 15.03
C SER A 75 4.69 -6.67 16.19
N LEU A 76 3.43 -6.37 15.88
CA LEU A 76 2.38 -6.21 16.89
C LEU A 76 2.17 -7.48 17.71
N LEU A 77 2.13 -8.66 17.09
CA LEU A 77 1.98 -9.94 17.81
C LEU A 77 3.16 -10.21 18.75
N TYR A 78 4.39 -9.98 18.30
CA TYR A 78 5.58 -10.12 19.15
C TYR A 78 5.56 -9.12 20.32
N GLN A 79 5.19 -7.87 20.05
CA GLN A 79 5.08 -6.84 21.08
C GLN A 79 3.95 -7.16 22.07
N HIS A 80 2.80 -7.60 21.58
CA HIS A 80 1.64 -7.92 22.41
C HIS A 80 1.92 -9.06 23.39
N ALA A 81 2.78 -10.03 23.04
CA ALA A 81 3.16 -11.12 23.91
C ALA A 81 3.95 -10.69 25.16
N VAL A 82 4.56 -9.50 25.15
CA VAL A 82 5.42 -9.00 26.24
C VAL A 82 4.97 -7.63 26.80
N ALA A 83 4.11 -6.92 26.08
CA ALA A 83 3.68 -5.58 26.46
C ALA A 83 2.75 -5.61 27.68
N VAL A 84 3.04 -4.74 28.65
CA VAL A 84 2.17 -4.50 29.82
C VAL A 84 1.13 -3.41 29.57
N ASN A 85 1.36 -2.58 28.55
CA ASN A 85 0.49 -1.46 28.18
C ASN A 85 -0.42 -1.83 26.99
N PRO A 86 -1.59 -1.20 26.85
CA PRO A 86 -2.44 -1.35 25.67
C PRO A 86 -1.67 -1.15 24.36
N GLN A 87 -1.98 -1.98 23.37
CA GLN A 87 -1.40 -1.90 22.03
C GLN A 87 -2.51 -1.52 21.05
N TYR A 88 -2.21 -0.57 20.15
CA TYR A 88 -3.17 -0.08 19.17
C TYR A 88 -2.62 -0.27 17.76
N PHE A 89 -3.51 -0.60 16.84
CA PHE A 89 -3.20 -0.84 15.44
C PHE A 89 -4.36 -0.32 14.60
N TYR A 90 -4.06 0.40 13.53
CA TYR A 90 -5.08 0.91 12.61
C TYR A 90 -4.74 0.55 11.16
N ALA A 91 -5.78 0.43 10.34
CA ALA A 91 -5.66 0.33 8.90
C ALA A 91 -6.37 1.51 8.27
N PHE A 92 -5.62 2.41 7.64
CA PHE A 92 -6.20 3.55 6.93
C PHE A 92 -6.78 3.09 5.59
N ARG A 93 -8.09 3.30 5.39
CA ARG A 93 -8.84 2.83 4.21
C ARG A 93 -9.68 3.92 3.56
N TYR A 94 -9.43 5.19 3.92
CA TYR A 94 -10.14 6.30 3.33
C TYR A 94 -9.44 6.79 2.06
N ARG A 95 -10.14 6.69 0.93
CA ARG A 95 -9.71 7.25 -0.34
C ARG A 95 -10.31 8.65 -0.47
N GLY A 96 -9.50 9.69 -0.25
CA GLY A 96 -9.97 11.06 -0.43
C GLY A 96 -9.62 11.68 -1.77
N THR A 97 -9.90 12.97 -1.88
CA THR A 97 -9.72 13.72 -3.13
C THR A 97 -8.26 13.76 -3.59
N TRP A 98 -7.29 13.70 -2.66
CA TRP A 98 -5.87 13.62 -2.95
C TRP A 98 -5.31 12.19 -2.73
N SER A 99 -4.20 11.87 -3.39
CA SER A 99 -3.40 10.64 -3.19
C SER A 99 -1.96 10.86 -3.61
N ASN A 100 -1.03 10.16 -2.98
CA ASN A 100 0.35 10.02 -3.44
C ASN A 100 0.44 9.31 -4.80
N THR A 101 -0.56 8.51 -5.19
CA THR A 101 -0.55 7.88 -6.53
C THR A 101 -0.47 8.90 -7.65
N TYR A 102 -0.98 10.12 -7.44
CA TYR A 102 -0.94 11.20 -8.43
C TYR A 102 0.46 11.70 -8.74
N LEU A 103 1.45 11.41 -7.87
CA LEU A 103 2.85 11.77 -8.08
C LEU A 103 3.57 10.83 -9.06
N TYR A 104 3.08 9.59 -9.17
CA TYR A 104 3.80 8.50 -9.82
C TYR A 104 2.98 7.77 -10.88
N SER A 105 1.70 8.14 -11.05
CA SER A 105 0.77 7.49 -11.96
C SER A 105 -0.36 8.43 -12.39
N ASN A 106 -1.19 7.97 -13.32
CA ASN A 106 -2.27 8.74 -13.92
C ASN A 106 -3.24 9.26 -12.84
N PRO A 107 -3.34 10.60 -12.65
CA PRO A 107 -4.16 11.19 -11.60
C PRO A 107 -5.67 11.06 -11.83
N LEU A 108 -6.08 10.54 -12.98
CA LEU A 108 -7.47 10.26 -13.34
C LEU A 108 -7.91 8.82 -12.99
N THR A 109 -6.98 7.95 -12.63
CA THR A 109 -7.27 6.57 -12.25
C THR A 109 -7.32 6.45 -10.73
N ASP A 110 -8.28 5.68 -10.22
CA ASP A 110 -8.34 5.32 -8.81
C ASP A 110 -7.58 4.00 -8.59
N TYR A 111 -6.44 4.10 -7.90
CA TYR A 111 -5.59 2.97 -7.54
C TYR A 111 -5.84 2.47 -6.11
N GLY A 112 -6.84 3.04 -5.41
CA GLY A 112 -7.06 2.81 -3.99
C GLY A 112 -6.17 3.69 -3.10
N VAL A 113 -6.10 3.32 -1.82
CA VAL A 113 -5.31 4.05 -0.81
C VAL A 113 -3.85 3.65 -0.93
N ALA A 114 -2.97 4.64 -1.13
CA ALA A 114 -1.55 4.40 -1.29
C ALA A 114 -0.76 4.68 -0.01
N HIS A 115 0.51 4.28 -0.05
CA HIS A 115 1.47 4.58 1.00
C HIS A 115 1.52 6.09 1.26
N ALA A 116 1.53 6.46 2.54
CA ALA A 116 1.55 7.84 3.04
C ALA A 116 0.33 8.72 2.68
N ASP A 117 -0.76 8.16 2.13
CA ASP A 117 -2.00 8.93 1.91
C ASP A 117 -2.60 9.45 3.23
N ASP A 118 -2.42 8.70 4.33
CA ASP A 118 -2.90 9.06 5.66
C ASP A 118 -2.19 10.30 6.24
N LEU A 119 -0.92 10.52 5.88
CA LEU A 119 -0.15 11.69 6.31
C LEU A 119 -0.76 13.01 5.84
N GLY A 120 -1.44 13.02 4.69
CA GLY A 120 -2.15 14.19 4.17
C GLY A 120 -3.33 14.64 5.06
N TYR A 121 -3.79 13.77 5.97
CA TYR A 121 -4.85 14.06 6.94
C TYR A 121 -4.31 14.44 8.33
N ILE A 122 -2.98 14.43 8.52
CA ILE A 122 -2.32 14.78 9.77
C ILE A 122 -1.48 16.04 9.58
N PHE A 123 -0.71 16.10 8.50
CA PHE A 123 0.23 17.18 8.21
C PHE A 123 -0.20 17.97 6.97
N PRO A 124 0.07 19.29 6.93
CA PRO A 124 -0.16 20.12 5.75
C PRO A 124 0.92 19.89 4.66
N HIS A 125 1.32 18.64 4.43
CA HIS A 125 2.43 18.25 3.54
C HIS A 125 1.98 18.01 2.10
N VAL A 126 0.68 18.06 1.81
CA VAL A 126 0.26 17.80 0.43
C VAL A 126 0.87 18.84 -0.49
N ASP A 127 1.57 18.40 -1.55
CA ASP A 127 2.18 19.30 -2.51
C ASP A 127 1.08 20.16 -3.15
N TYR A 128 1.00 21.39 -2.64
CA TYR A 128 -0.03 22.35 -3.00
C TYR A 128 0.02 22.65 -4.50
N ASN A 129 1.20 22.58 -5.13
CA ASN A 129 1.34 22.80 -6.56
C ASN A 129 0.66 21.70 -7.38
N ILE A 130 0.69 20.46 -6.90
CA ILE A 130 0.08 19.31 -7.58
C ILE A 130 -1.44 19.31 -7.37
N ILE A 131 -1.91 19.62 -6.17
CA ILE A 131 -3.34 19.86 -5.90
C ILE A 131 -3.89 20.92 -6.85
N LEU A 132 -3.19 22.07 -6.96
CA LEU A 132 -3.58 23.16 -7.83
C LEU A 132 -3.56 22.77 -9.31
N ALA A 133 -2.50 22.10 -9.77
CA ALA A 133 -2.37 21.65 -11.15
C ALA A 133 -3.48 20.67 -11.56
N LEU A 134 -3.93 19.83 -10.62
CA LEU A 134 -5.01 18.87 -10.84
C LEU A 134 -6.41 19.44 -10.58
N ASN A 135 -6.52 20.71 -10.16
CA ASN A 135 -7.76 21.37 -9.75
C ASN A 135 -8.59 20.51 -8.76
N LYS A 136 -7.88 19.84 -7.84
CA LYS A 136 -8.48 18.95 -6.84
C LYS A 136 -8.56 19.71 -5.53
N THR A 137 -9.74 19.90 -4.97
CA THR A 137 -9.92 20.58 -3.68
C THR A 137 -10.55 19.62 -2.67
N PRO A 138 -10.08 19.61 -1.40
CA PRO A 138 -10.67 18.76 -0.37
C PRO A 138 -12.18 18.99 -0.25
N ASN A 139 -12.95 17.90 -0.26
CA ASN A 139 -14.39 17.95 -0.04
C ASN A 139 -14.73 17.82 1.46
N GLU A 140 -16.01 17.89 1.81
CA GLU A 140 -16.45 17.80 3.21
C GLU A 140 -16.00 16.51 3.91
N LYS A 141 -16.01 15.37 3.22
CA LYS A 141 -15.54 14.08 3.77
C LYS A 141 -14.04 14.08 4.01
N ASP A 142 -13.26 14.77 3.17
CA ASP A 142 -11.81 14.91 3.39
C ASP A 142 -11.53 15.74 4.64
N LEU A 143 -12.28 16.81 4.84
CA LEU A 143 -12.18 17.64 6.04
C LEU A 143 -12.58 16.84 7.27
N GLN A 144 -13.66 16.04 7.20
CA GLN A 144 -14.07 15.14 8.28
C GLN A 144 -12.99 14.09 8.60
N MET A 145 -12.38 13.47 7.58
CA MET A 145 -11.30 12.50 7.81
C MET A 145 -10.06 13.15 8.42
N ARG A 146 -9.74 14.39 8.04
CA ARG A 146 -8.68 15.16 8.70
C ARG A 146 -8.97 15.33 10.18
N GLU A 147 -10.19 15.73 10.55
CA GLU A 147 -10.57 15.84 11.96
C GLU A 147 -10.46 14.48 12.67
N VAL A 148 -10.90 13.38 12.07
CA VAL A 148 -10.77 12.03 12.63
C VAL A 148 -9.31 11.66 12.88
N MET A 149 -8.42 11.87 11.90
CA MET A 149 -7.00 11.51 12.02
C MET A 149 -6.26 12.38 13.04
N VAL A 150 -6.51 13.70 13.05
CA VAL A 150 -5.95 14.61 14.06
C VAL A 150 -6.45 14.22 15.45
N GLN A 151 -7.74 13.95 15.62
CA GLN A 151 -8.31 13.52 16.90
C GLN A 151 -7.77 12.16 17.35
N LEU A 152 -7.63 11.19 16.45
CA LEU A 152 -7.06 9.88 16.76
C LEU A 152 -5.66 10.01 17.35
N TRP A 153 -4.76 10.72 16.65
CA TRP A 153 -3.38 10.88 17.07
C TRP A 153 -3.22 11.77 18.31
N THR A 154 -3.98 12.85 18.43
CA THR A 154 -3.92 13.73 19.61
C THR A 154 -4.56 13.08 20.84
N SER A 155 -5.60 12.26 20.67
CA SER A 155 -6.20 11.51 21.77
C SER A 155 -5.22 10.47 22.32
N PHE A 156 -4.55 9.72 21.42
CA PHE A 156 -3.49 8.78 21.79
C PHE A 156 -2.34 9.50 22.52
N ALA A 157 -1.87 10.64 21.99
CA ALA A 157 -0.80 11.41 22.62
C ALA A 157 -1.14 11.91 24.04
N ASN A 158 -2.42 12.23 24.30
CA ASN A 158 -2.85 12.73 25.61
C ASN A 158 -3.23 11.63 26.61
N HIS A 159 -3.71 10.47 26.14
CA HIS A 159 -4.37 9.49 27.01
C HIS A 159 -3.81 8.06 26.92
N GLY A 160 -2.98 7.74 25.92
CA GLY A 160 -2.55 6.37 25.65
C GLY A 160 -3.65 5.56 24.97
#